data_AF-A0A094BLT5-F1
#
_entry.id   AF-A0A094BLT5-F1
#
_cell.length_a   1.000
_cell.length_b   1.000
_cell.length_c   1.000
_cell.angle_alpha   90.00
_cell.angle_beta   90.00
_cell.angle_gamma   90.00
#
_symmetry.space_group_name_H-M   'P 1'
#
loop_
_entity.id
_entity.type
_entity.pdbx_description
1 polymer ?
#
loop_
_entity_poly.entity_id
_entity_poly.type
_entity_poly.pdbx_seq_one_letter_code
_entity_poly.pdbx_strand_id
1 'polypeptide(L)'
;MAPSSAPSNVDLTYFLALPWCEALLSAPGTSLLPTPSRIPKASTEDSMFAVTLRTGDTIPYMLSFSSMRPAPVVGGGTGGNSSAAAAVDGSAAPAPAETIEQVSTLFAIGEGINGYPATAHGGVIAALFDEAMGVSMMRLRASASNPKCPAGGTDIVTASLKVDFVRRLGTPGEVVVRVWVAERRGR
;
A
#
# COMPACT_ATOMS: atom_id res chain seq x y z
N MET A 1 -7.26 -34.12 18.92
CA MET A 1 -6.58 -32.81 18.83
C MET A 1 -7.40 -31.96 17.86
N ALA A 2 -8.11 -30.95 18.37
CA ALA A 2 -8.76 -29.97 17.50
C ALA A 2 -7.67 -29.16 16.77
N PRO A 3 -7.88 -28.81 15.49
CA PRO A 3 -6.93 -27.94 14.79
C PRO A 3 -6.84 -26.61 15.54
N SER A 4 -5.63 -26.24 15.92
CA SER A 4 -5.32 -24.92 16.48
C SER A 4 -5.75 -23.88 15.46
N SER A 5 -6.87 -23.18 15.72
CA SER A 5 -7.27 -22.03 14.94
C SER A 5 -6.14 -21.00 15.05
N ALA A 6 -5.42 -20.78 13.96
CA ALA A 6 -4.48 -19.67 13.87
C ALA A 6 -5.19 -18.41 14.40
N PRO A 7 -4.55 -17.57 15.23
CA PRO A 7 -5.19 -16.38 15.75
C PRO A 7 -5.70 -15.57 14.56
N SER A 8 -7.02 -15.36 14.52
CA SER A 8 -7.65 -14.55 13.48
C SER A 8 -6.97 -13.18 13.49
N ASN A 9 -6.39 -12.79 12.36
CA ASN A 9 -5.87 -11.44 12.20
C ASN A 9 -7.08 -10.48 12.30
N VAL A 10 -7.20 -9.77 13.42
CA VAL A 10 -8.35 -8.90 13.71
C VAL A 10 -8.52 -7.80 12.68
N ASP A 11 -7.42 -7.32 12.09
CA ASP A 11 -7.44 -6.34 10.99
C ASP A 11 -8.05 -6.97 9.74
N LEU A 12 -7.65 -8.19 9.39
CA LEU A 12 -8.23 -8.93 8.27
C LEU A 12 -9.73 -9.18 8.47
N THR A 13 -10.14 -9.65 9.65
CA THR A 13 -11.56 -9.87 9.96
C THR A 13 -12.37 -8.59 9.82
N TYR A 14 -11.86 -7.47 10.32
CA TYR A 14 -12.52 -6.17 10.21
C TYR A 14 -12.68 -5.74 8.74
N PHE A 15 -11.60 -5.77 7.94
CA PHE A 15 -11.68 -5.32 6.55
C PHE A 15 -12.47 -6.28 5.65
N LEU A 16 -12.49 -7.59 5.92
CA LEU A 16 -13.36 -8.52 5.19
C LEU A 16 -14.84 -8.30 5.46
N ALA A 17 -15.21 -7.64 6.56
CA ALA A 17 -16.61 -7.28 6.84
C ALA A 17 -17.11 -6.10 5.98
N LEU A 18 -16.21 -5.37 5.30
CA LEU A 18 -16.53 -4.23 4.45
C LEU A 18 -16.50 -4.66 2.97
N PRO A 19 -17.61 -4.59 2.22
CA PRO A 19 -17.68 -5.16 0.86
C PRO A 19 -16.61 -4.65 -0.11
N TRP A 20 -16.27 -3.36 -0.06
CA TRP A 20 -15.27 -2.78 -0.97
C TRP A 20 -13.85 -3.20 -0.61
N CYS A 21 -13.56 -3.43 0.68
CA CYS A 21 -12.27 -3.94 1.14
C CYS A 21 -12.13 -5.44 0.84
N GLU A 22 -13.19 -6.21 1.07
CA GLU A 22 -13.26 -7.64 0.73
C GLU A 22 -12.98 -7.85 -0.76
N ALA A 23 -13.61 -7.05 -1.63
CA ALA A 23 -13.38 -7.13 -3.06
C ALA A 23 -11.91 -6.89 -3.45
N LEU A 24 -11.18 -6.04 -2.71
CA LEU A 24 -9.74 -5.83 -2.93
C LEU A 24 -8.91 -7.00 -2.40
N LEU A 25 -9.25 -7.52 -1.22
CA LEU A 25 -8.51 -8.58 -0.53
C LEU A 25 -8.71 -9.96 -1.18
N SER A 26 -9.87 -10.19 -1.78
CA SER A 26 -10.23 -11.42 -2.50
C SER A 26 -9.85 -11.37 -3.99
N ALA A 27 -9.34 -10.24 -4.50
CA ALA A 27 -8.97 -10.12 -5.91
C ALA A 27 -7.81 -11.08 -6.28
N PRO A 28 -7.83 -11.69 -7.49
CA PRO A 28 -6.76 -12.58 -7.93
C PRO A 28 -5.38 -11.91 -7.90
N GLY A 29 -4.36 -12.66 -7.46
CA GLY A 29 -2.99 -12.14 -7.33
C GLY A 29 -2.77 -11.25 -6.11
N THR A 30 -3.73 -11.19 -5.18
CA THR A 30 -3.58 -10.50 -3.90
C THR A 30 -2.84 -11.35 -2.87
N SER A 31 -1.87 -10.77 -2.17
CA SER A 31 -1.12 -11.44 -1.10
C SER A 31 -1.03 -10.53 0.12
N LEU A 32 -1.45 -11.04 1.29
CA LEU A 32 -1.32 -10.30 2.55
C LEU A 32 0.14 -10.08 2.91
N LEU A 33 0.45 -8.89 3.42
CA LEU A 33 1.79 -8.52 3.84
C LEU A 33 1.84 -8.35 5.36
N PRO A 34 2.93 -8.78 6.02
CA PRO A 34 3.16 -8.43 7.41
C PRO A 34 3.28 -6.91 7.54
N THR A 35 2.76 -6.36 8.63
CA THR A 35 2.84 -4.93 8.95
C THR A 35 3.58 -4.77 10.30
N PRO A 36 4.91 -5.01 10.34
CA PRO A 36 5.67 -5.04 11.60
C PRO A 36 5.73 -3.68 12.31
N SER A 37 5.51 -2.58 11.58
CA SER A 37 5.33 -1.23 12.12
C SER A 37 4.11 -1.06 13.02
N ARG A 38 3.20 -2.04 13.05
CA ARG A 38 2.08 -2.10 13.99
C ARG A 38 2.37 -2.91 15.25
N ILE A 39 3.58 -3.47 15.38
CA ILE A 39 4.00 -4.26 16.54
C ILE A 39 4.97 -3.40 17.37
N PRO A 40 4.66 -3.08 18.64
CA PRO A 40 5.58 -2.34 19.49
C PRO A 40 6.92 -3.06 19.66
N LYS A 41 8.02 -2.30 19.63
CA LYS A 41 9.39 -2.82 19.71
C LYS A 41 10.14 -2.21 20.87
N ALA A 42 11.07 -2.96 21.45
CA ALA A 42 11.91 -2.48 22.55
C ALA A 42 12.80 -1.28 22.15
N SER A 43 13.20 -1.21 20.87
CA SER A 43 13.95 -0.08 20.30
C SER A 43 13.11 1.18 20.10
N THR A 44 11.81 1.12 20.33
CA THR A 44 10.83 2.22 20.15
C THR A 44 10.62 2.70 18.72
N GLU A 45 11.27 2.09 17.73
CA GLU A 45 10.94 2.34 16.32
C GLU A 45 9.47 1.99 16.06
N ASP A 46 8.87 2.68 15.08
CA ASP A 46 7.46 2.57 14.70
C ASP A 46 6.44 2.92 15.79
N SER A 47 6.85 3.44 16.95
CA SER A 47 5.94 3.77 18.06
C SER A 47 4.77 4.68 17.66
N MET A 48 4.98 5.55 16.66
CA MET A 48 3.92 6.38 16.10
C MET A 48 2.72 5.54 15.61
N PHE A 49 2.95 4.45 14.87
CA PHE A 49 1.89 3.58 14.36
C PHE A 49 1.56 2.40 15.26
N ALA A 50 2.56 1.85 15.96
CA ALA A 50 2.40 0.71 16.84
C ALA A 50 1.68 1.05 18.16
N VAL A 51 1.80 2.29 18.62
CA VAL A 51 1.31 2.73 19.94
C VAL A 51 0.46 4.00 19.81
N THR A 52 1.05 5.12 19.37
CA THR A 52 0.41 6.44 19.45
C THR A 52 -0.88 6.53 18.62
N LEU A 53 -0.85 6.02 17.40
CA LEU A 53 -2.00 5.99 16.49
C LEU A 53 -2.75 4.65 16.54
N ARG A 54 -2.49 3.81 17.55
CA ARG A 54 -3.17 2.52 17.72
C ARG A 54 -4.20 2.58 18.85
N THR A 55 -5.15 3.50 18.74
CA THR A 55 -6.26 3.63 19.68
C THR A 55 -7.60 3.38 18.98
N GLY A 56 -8.68 3.24 19.75
CA GLY A 56 -10.03 3.03 19.22
C GLY A 56 -10.54 4.20 18.37
N ASP A 57 -10.05 5.41 18.63
CA ASP A 57 -10.46 6.67 17.99
C ASP A 57 -9.41 7.24 17.02
N THR A 58 -8.23 6.62 16.86
CA THR A 58 -7.21 7.04 15.88
C THR A 58 -7.17 6.10 14.68
N ILE A 59 -6.27 5.11 14.66
CA ILE A 59 -6.18 4.08 13.62
C ILE A 59 -6.34 2.71 14.29
N PRO A 60 -7.56 2.25 14.55
CA PRO A 60 -7.80 0.97 15.23
C PRO A 60 -7.36 -0.24 14.39
N TYR A 61 -7.54 -0.19 13.07
CA TYR A 61 -7.23 -1.29 12.15
C TYR A 61 -6.32 -0.87 11.01
N MET A 62 -5.33 -1.71 10.70
CA MET A 62 -4.39 -1.48 9.60
C MET A 62 -3.99 -2.82 8.95
N LEU A 63 -4.12 -2.92 7.63
CA LEU A 63 -3.82 -4.16 6.89
C LEU A 63 -3.13 -3.84 5.57
N SER A 64 -1.98 -4.46 5.32
CA SER A 64 -1.24 -4.30 4.06
C SER A 64 -1.34 -5.55 3.19
N PHE A 65 -1.39 -5.36 1.88
CA PHE A 65 -1.39 -6.43 0.88
C PHE A 65 -0.69 -5.97 -0.41
N SER A 66 -0.15 -6.90 -1.18
CA SER A 66 0.29 -6.63 -2.55
C SER A 66 -0.67 -7.19 -3.58
N SER A 67 -0.71 -6.54 -4.74
CA SER A 67 -1.47 -6.94 -5.92
C SER A 67 -0.71 -6.53 -7.18
N MET A 68 -1.04 -7.11 -8.33
CA MET A 68 -0.45 -6.71 -9.61
C MET A 68 -1.32 -5.64 -10.26
N ARG A 69 -0.70 -4.55 -10.72
CA ARG A 69 -1.37 -3.54 -11.55
C ARG A 69 -0.79 -3.53 -12.96
N PRO A 70 -1.58 -3.23 -14.00
CA PRO A 70 -1.04 -2.90 -15.30
C PRO A 70 -0.05 -1.74 -15.19
N ALA A 71 1.12 -1.88 -15.80
CA ALA A 71 2.10 -0.81 -15.90
C ALA A 71 1.48 0.36 -16.68
N PRO A 72 1.80 1.61 -16.33
CA PRO A 72 1.46 2.74 -17.17
C PRO A 72 2.06 2.51 -18.56
N VAL A 73 1.21 2.48 -19.60
CA VAL A 73 1.70 2.45 -20.97
C VAL A 73 2.49 3.74 -21.17
N VAL A 74 3.82 3.65 -21.31
CA VAL A 74 4.65 4.78 -21.68
C VAL A 74 4.31 5.11 -23.13
N GLY A 75 3.28 5.93 -23.32
CA GLY A 75 2.93 6.48 -24.63
C GLY A 75 4.09 7.33 -25.10
N GLY A 76 4.82 6.85 -26.11
CA GLY A 76 5.84 7.61 -26.81
C GLY A 76 5.23 8.87 -27.41
N GLY A 77 5.36 9.99 -26.70
CA GLY A 77 4.95 11.30 -27.17
C GLY A 77 5.87 11.78 -28.28
N THR A 78 5.50 11.52 -29.54
CA THR A 78 5.79 12.45 -30.64
C THR A 78 4.47 12.79 -31.31
N GLY A 79 4.15 14.07 -31.33
CA GLY A 79 2.93 14.60 -31.92
C GLY A 79 2.89 14.37 -33.43
N GLY A 80 1.66 14.27 -33.95
CA GLY A 80 1.39 14.25 -35.38
C GLY A 80 -0.04 13.84 -35.66
N ASN A 81 -0.90 14.81 -35.98
CA ASN A 81 -2.21 14.57 -36.57
C ASN A 81 -2.10 13.61 -37.77
N SER A 82 -3.01 12.64 -37.90
CA SER A 82 -3.72 12.33 -39.14
C SER A 82 -4.74 11.20 -38.95
N SER A 83 -5.87 11.35 -39.64
CA SER A 83 -7.04 10.49 -39.61
C SER A 83 -6.92 9.25 -40.50
N ALA A 84 -7.82 8.29 -40.22
CA ALA A 84 -8.43 7.31 -41.13
C ALA A 84 -7.66 6.00 -41.47
N ALA A 85 -8.20 4.93 -40.88
CA ALA A 85 -8.59 3.63 -41.45
C ALA A 85 -7.69 2.90 -42.46
N ALA A 86 -7.22 1.70 -42.05
CA ALA A 86 -7.42 0.46 -42.81
C ALA A 86 -7.15 -0.76 -41.90
N ALA A 87 -8.08 -1.71 -41.90
CA ALA A 87 -7.95 -3.00 -41.24
C ALA A 87 -6.99 -3.92 -41.99
N VAL A 88 -6.18 -4.70 -41.27
CA VAL A 88 -5.66 -5.99 -41.73
C VAL A 88 -5.44 -6.94 -40.55
N ASP A 89 -5.71 -8.19 -40.88
CA ASP A 89 -5.84 -9.42 -40.10
C ASP A 89 -4.56 -9.86 -39.36
N GLY A 90 -4.75 -10.61 -38.27
CA GLY A 90 -3.65 -11.28 -37.56
C GLY A 90 -3.80 -11.26 -36.04
N SER A 91 -4.50 -12.26 -35.51
CA SER A 91 -4.58 -12.55 -34.06
C SER A 91 -3.20 -12.92 -33.52
N ALA A 92 -2.39 -11.90 -33.21
CA ALA A 92 -1.32 -12.02 -32.24
C ALA A 92 -1.94 -11.82 -30.86
N ALA A 93 -1.81 -12.80 -29.97
CA ALA A 93 -2.14 -12.61 -28.57
C ALA A 93 -1.47 -11.31 -28.09
N PRO A 94 -2.21 -10.40 -27.42
CA PRO A 94 -1.61 -9.16 -26.95
C PRO A 94 -0.40 -9.51 -26.09
N ALA A 95 0.75 -8.90 -26.40
CA ALA A 95 1.96 -9.04 -25.60
C ALA A 95 1.58 -8.83 -24.12
N PRO A 96 2.10 -9.65 -23.18
CA PRO A 96 1.70 -9.55 -21.78
C PRO A 96 1.93 -8.10 -21.33
N ALA A 97 0.84 -7.43 -20.93
CA ALA A 97 0.92 -6.10 -20.38
C ALA A 97 1.92 -6.16 -19.22
N GLU A 98 2.97 -5.34 -19.27
CA GLU A 98 3.92 -5.26 -18.18
C GLU A 98 3.14 -4.95 -16.90
N THR A 99 3.36 -5.70 -15.82
CA THR A 99 2.66 -5.50 -14.55
C THR A 99 3.65 -5.05 -13.49
N ILE A 100 3.24 -4.07 -12.68
CA ILE A 100 4.03 -3.57 -11.56
C ILE A 100 3.39 -4.08 -10.27
N GLU A 101 4.22 -4.50 -9.29
CA GLU A 101 3.72 -4.82 -7.94
C GLU A 101 3.25 -3.53 -7.26
N GLN A 102 1.98 -3.50 -6.86
CA GLN A 102 1.39 -2.45 -6.04
C GLN A 102 1.26 -2.97 -4.62
N VAL A 103 1.77 -2.20 -3.65
CA VAL A 103 1.46 -2.40 -2.24
C VAL A 103 0.32 -1.47 -1.86
N SER A 104 -0.67 -2.01 -1.17
CA SER A 104 -1.83 -1.27 -0.69
C SER A 104 -1.95 -1.47 0.81
N THR A 105 -2.23 -0.39 1.54
CA THR A 105 -2.47 -0.43 2.98
C THR A 105 -3.83 0.16 3.26
N LEU A 106 -4.69 -0.64 3.87
CA LEU A 106 -6.00 -0.23 4.39
C LEU A 106 -5.83 0.33 5.80
N PHE A 107 -6.50 1.44 6.06
CA PHE A 107 -6.58 2.06 7.38
C PHE A 107 -8.04 2.31 7.73
N ALA A 108 -8.47 1.87 8.91
CA ALA A 108 -9.65 2.42 9.56
C ALA A 108 -9.21 3.67 10.32
N ILE A 109 -9.88 4.79 10.12
CA ILE A 109 -9.55 6.08 10.72
C ILE A 109 -10.71 6.62 11.55
N GLY A 110 -10.41 7.09 12.75
CA GLY A 110 -11.35 7.69 13.69
C GLY A 110 -11.24 9.22 13.77
N GLU A 111 -11.97 9.82 14.70
CA GLU A 111 -11.99 11.28 14.91
C GLU A 111 -10.78 11.83 15.68
N GLY A 112 -10.04 10.98 16.39
CA GLY A 112 -8.85 11.34 17.15
C GLY A 112 -7.68 11.83 16.29
N ILE A 113 -7.77 11.69 14.96
CA ILE A 113 -6.79 12.23 14.01
C ILE A 113 -7.23 13.55 13.36
N ASN A 114 -8.29 14.18 13.84
CA ASN A 114 -8.84 15.39 13.23
C ASN A 114 -7.91 16.60 13.34
N GLY A 115 -7.74 17.32 12.24
CA GLY A 115 -7.14 18.67 12.22
C GLY A 115 -8.17 19.79 12.07
N TYR A 116 -9.38 19.44 11.66
CA TYR A 116 -10.56 20.29 11.53
C TYR A 116 -11.80 19.42 11.78
N PRO A 117 -12.98 19.95 12.16
CA PRO A 117 -14.17 19.14 12.38
C PRO A 117 -14.43 18.12 11.26
N ALA A 118 -14.54 16.83 11.66
CA ALA A 118 -14.74 15.68 10.79
C ALA A 118 -13.76 15.60 9.60
N THR A 119 -12.52 16.08 9.77
CA THR A 119 -11.48 16.11 8.73
C THR A 119 -10.13 15.71 9.31
N ALA A 120 -9.52 14.67 8.74
CA ALA A 120 -8.20 14.19 9.15
C ALA A 120 -7.13 15.29 9.02
N HIS A 121 -6.22 15.36 9.99
CA HIS A 121 -5.09 16.28 9.98
C HIS A 121 -4.14 15.96 8.82
N GLY A 122 -3.71 16.99 8.06
CA GLY A 122 -2.86 16.79 6.88
C GLY A 122 -1.54 16.07 7.20
N GLY A 123 -0.96 16.32 8.37
CA GLY A 123 0.22 15.59 8.85
C GLY A 123 0.00 14.10 9.07
N VAL A 124 -1.20 13.68 9.50
CA VAL A 124 -1.53 12.25 9.64
C VAL A 124 -1.66 11.61 8.27
N ILE A 125 -2.33 12.27 7.31
CA ILE A 125 -2.40 11.80 5.92
C ILE A 125 -1.00 11.59 5.33
N ALA A 126 -0.08 12.53 5.55
CA ALA A 126 1.31 12.38 5.13
C ALA A 126 1.99 11.17 5.77
N ALA A 127 1.76 10.94 7.07
CA ALA A 127 2.28 9.76 7.77
C ALA A 127 1.70 8.45 7.21
N LEU A 128 0.42 8.39 6.81
CA LEU A 128 -0.16 7.19 6.19
C LEU A 128 0.56 6.83 4.87
N PHE A 129 0.93 7.84 4.08
CA PHE A 129 1.72 7.64 2.86
C PHE A 129 3.14 7.17 3.16
N ASP A 130 3.81 7.78 4.15
CA ASP A 130 5.15 7.38 4.58
C ASP A 130 5.17 5.91 5.04
N GLU A 131 4.22 5.53 5.89
CA GLU A 131 4.05 4.18 6.39
C GLU A 131 3.81 3.16 5.26
N ALA A 132 2.86 3.43 4.36
CA ALA A 132 2.58 2.53 3.24
C ALA A 132 3.81 2.35 2.31
N MET A 133 4.57 3.43 2.06
CA MET A 133 5.82 3.36 1.30
C MET A 133 6.88 2.52 2.04
N GLY A 134 6.99 2.66 3.36
CA GLY A 134 7.87 1.82 4.19
C GLY A 134 7.55 0.33 4.05
N VAL A 135 6.27 -0.04 4.11
CA VAL A 135 5.82 -1.43 3.86
C VAL A 135 6.20 -1.90 2.45
N SER A 136 6.04 -1.05 1.44
CA SER A 136 6.46 -1.36 0.06
C SER A 136 7.96 -1.61 -0.06
N MET A 137 8.78 -0.81 0.61
CA MET A 137 10.23 -0.98 0.59
C MET A 137 10.67 -2.24 1.33
N MET A 138 10.01 -2.57 2.44
CA MET A 138 10.22 -3.84 3.13
C MET A 138 9.87 -5.05 2.24
N ARG A 139 8.75 -4.98 1.52
CA ARG A 139 8.36 -6.03 0.56
C ARG A 139 9.40 -6.19 -0.53
N LEU A 140 9.86 -5.09 -1.14
CA LEU A 140 10.89 -5.13 -2.17
C LEU A 140 12.19 -5.79 -1.65
N ARG A 141 12.60 -5.49 -0.41
CA ARG A 141 13.77 -6.12 0.23
C ARG A 141 13.60 -7.61 0.44
N ALA A 142 12.44 -8.03 0.95
CA ALA A 142 12.14 -9.43 1.18
C ALA A 142 12.14 -10.23 -0.13
N SER A 143 11.68 -9.63 -1.22
CA SER A 143 11.71 -10.23 -2.57
C SER A 143 13.11 -10.25 -3.20
N ALA A 144 14.01 -9.34 -2.80
CA ALA A 144 15.36 -9.20 -3.36
C ALA A 144 16.47 -9.86 -2.52
N SER A 145 16.17 -10.33 -1.31
CA SER A 145 17.18 -10.91 -0.42
C SER A 145 17.61 -12.29 -0.92
N ASN A 146 18.92 -12.43 -1.17
CA ASN A 146 19.52 -13.73 -1.42
C ASN A 146 19.51 -14.54 -0.10
N PRO A 147 18.97 -15.78 -0.08
CA PRO A 147 18.91 -16.59 1.15
C PRO A 147 20.28 -16.85 1.80
N LYS A 148 21.39 -16.62 1.09
CA LYS A 148 22.75 -16.73 1.64
C LYS A 148 23.24 -15.48 2.41
N CYS A 149 22.55 -14.35 2.34
CA CYS A 149 22.93 -13.10 3.02
C CYS A 149 21.69 -12.39 3.61
N PRO A 150 21.13 -12.88 4.73
CA PRO A 150 19.93 -12.31 5.35
C PRO A 150 20.11 -10.90 5.96
N ALA A 151 21.34 -10.38 6.03
CA ALA A 151 21.69 -9.13 6.74
C ALA A 151 22.17 -7.98 5.84
N GLY A 152 22.05 -8.09 4.51
CA GLY A 152 22.73 -7.19 3.56
C GLY A 152 21.99 -5.91 3.13
N GLY A 153 20.84 -5.57 3.71
CA GLY A 153 20.09 -4.38 3.31
C GLY A 153 20.29 -3.22 4.28
N THR A 154 21.07 -2.20 3.92
CA THR A 154 21.22 -0.92 4.65
C THR A 154 19.86 -0.39 5.11
N ASP A 155 19.67 0.14 6.32
CA ASP A 155 18.37 0.71 6.70
C ASP A 155 17.85 1.70 5.64
N ILE A 156 16.61 1.50 5.14
CA ILE A 156 15.97 2.49 4.26
C ILE A 156 15.29 3.48 5.17
N VAL A 157 15.60 4.74 4.94
CA VAL A 157 14.94 5.87 5.58
C VAL A 157 14.31 6.74 4.51
N THR A 158 13.21 7.40 4.86
CA THR A 158 12.56 8.36 3.99
C THR A 158 13.46 9.59 3.84
N ALA A 159 14.04 9.79 2.65
CA ALA A 159 14.86 10.97 2.36
C ALA A 159 14.00 12.21 2.06
N SER A 160 12.84 12.01 1.42
CA SER A 160 11.91 13.09 1.06
C SER A 160 10.49 12.56 0.93
N LEU A 161 9.52 13.37 1.34
CA LEU A 161 8.11 13.11 1.15
C LEU A 161 7.45 14.37 0.57
N LYS A 162 6.80 14.23 -0.59
CA LYS A 162 5.95 15.26 -1.19
C LYS A 162 4.52 14.73 -1.22
N VAL A 163 3.58 15.49 -0.66
CA VAL A 163 2.16 15.16 -0.64
C VAL A 163 1.37 16.32 -1.22
N ASP A 164 0.63 16.06 -2.29
CA ASP A 164 -0.29 17.02 -2.90
C ASP A 164 -1.73 16.73 -2.40
N PHE A 165 -2.31 17.64 -1.61
CA PHE A 165 -3.65 17.47 -1.03
C PHE A 165 -4.74 17.93 -2.01
N VAL A 166 -5.50 16.97 -2.55
CA VAL A 166 -6.53 17.25 -3.58
C VAL A 166 -7.94 17.42 -3.00
N ARG A 167 -8.25 16.70 -1.93
CA ARG A 167 -9.56 16.74 -1.27
C ARG A 167 -9.40 16.53 0.23
N ARG A 168 -10.31 17.10 1.03
CA ARG A 168 -10.44 16.79 2.45
C ARG A 168 -10.71 15.30 2.64
N LEU A 169 -10.04 14.70 3.60
CA LEU A 169 -10.31 13.34 4.04
C LEU A 169 -11.25 13.37 5.26
N GLY A 170 -12.48 12.90 5.09
CA GLY A 170 -13.47 12.83 6.14
C GLY A 170 -13.14 11.78 7.20
N THR A 171 -13.57 12.01 8.43
CA THR A 171 -13.46 11.09 9.56
C THR A 171 -14.78 10.99 10.30
N PRO A 172 -15.11 9.83 10.91
CA PRO A 172 -14.41 8.54 10.78
C PRO A 172 -14.65 7.89 9.40
N GLY A 173 -13.88 6.85 9.06
CA GLY A 173 -14.09 6.05 7.86
C GLY A 173 -12.93 5.12 7.53
N GLU A 174 -12.94 4.53 6.34
CA GLU A 174 -11.87 3.65 5.87
C GLU A 174 -11.23 4.16 4.59
N VAL A 175 -9.91 4.05 4.50
CA VAL A 175 -9.12 4.50 3.35
C VAL A 175 -8.14 3.44 2.91
N VAL A 176 -7.81 3.47 1.61
CA VAL A 176 -6.72 2.67 1.04
C VAL A 176 -5.64 3.60 0.51
N VAL A 177 -4.41 3.41 0.98
CA VAL A 177 -3.21 4.03 0.42
C VAL A 177 -2.58 3.04 -0.54
N ARG A 178 -2.30 3.45 -1.78
CA ARG A 178 -1.71 2.61 -2.83
C ARG A 178 -0.36 3.18 -3.22
N VAL A 179 0.66 2.34 -3.19
CA VAL A 179 2.04 2.71 -3.51
C VAL A 179 2.65 1.69 -4.45
N TRP A 180 3.58 2.13 -5.27
CA TRP A 180 4.38 1.27 -6.14
C TRP A 180 5.74 1.93 -6.35
N VAL A 181 6.76 1.11 -6.58
CA VAL A 181 8.11 1.59 -6.87
C VAL A 181 8.16 1.96 -8.35
N ALA A 182 8.27 3.27 -8.64
CA ALA A 182 8.36 3.75 -10.01
C ALA A 182 9.76 3.51 -10.61
N GLU A 183 10.81 3.71 -9.81
CA GLU A 183 12.19 3.59 -10.26
C GLU A 183 13.11 3.29 -9.08
N ARG A 184 14.21 2.58 -9.35
CA ARG A 184 15.33 2.39 -8.42
C ARG A 184 16.61 2.93 -9.05
N ARG A 185 17.22 3.95 -8.43
CA ARG A 185 18.53 4.51 -8.80
C ARG A 185 19.44 4.56 -7.58
N GLY A 186 20.66 4.05 -7.70
CA GLY A 186 21.60 4.05 -6.58
C GLY A 186 21.23 3.03 -5.48
N ARG A 187 21.51 3.37 -4.22
CA ARG A 187 21.31 2.48 -3.06
C ARG A 187 19.91 2.64 -2.47
#